data_AF-A0A357G1P8-F1
#
_entry.id   AF-A0A357G1P8-F1
#
_cell.length_a   1.000
_cell.length_b   1.000
_cell.length_c   1.000
_cell.angle_alpha   90.00
_cell.angle_beta   90.00
_cell.angle_gamma   90.00
#
_symmetry.space_group_name_H-M   'P 1'
#
loop_
_entity.id
_entity.type
_entity.pdbx_description
1 polymer ?
#
loop_
_entity_poly.entity_id
_entity_poly.type
_entity_poly.pdbx_seq_one_letter_code
_entity_poly.pdbx_strand_id
1 'polypeptide(L)'
;MPTHAELATSLLVDAAEFFRTLAEQNEPLREQMTENANVFEQMAELLLKNPTGDLDGAKLADLAGKLLKDSATFFNTLAEQNEPIRKMMMENASVYIKIADLLMKNPLGEINAS
;
A
#
# COMPACT_ATOMS: atom_id res chain seq x y z
N MET A 1 -7.92 5.16 18.43
CA MET A 1 -7.90 4.13 17.36
C MET A 1 -6.80 4.51 16.38
N PRO A 2 -6.27 3.60 15.53
CA PRO A 2 -5.29 4.02 14.54
C PRO A 2 -5.94 5.04 13.59
N THR A 3 -5.17 6.04 13.22
CA THR A 3 -5.50 6.98 12.15
C THR A 3 -5.45 6.28 10.79
N HIS A 4 -6.08 6.87 9.78
CA HIS A 4 -6.00 6.38 8.41
C HIS A 4 -4.54 6.33 7.90
N ALA A 5 -3.71 7.30 8.31
CA ALA A 5 -2.29 7.33 7.98
C ALA A 5 -1.50 6.20 8.65
N GLU A 6 -1.75 5.90 9.92
CA GLU A 6 -1.11 4.77 10.60
C GLU A 6 -1.51 3.44 9.95
N LEU A 7 -2.79 3.27 9.62
CA LEU A 7 -3.24 2.05 8.94
C LEU A 7 -2.68 1.93 7.51
N ALA A 8 -2.66 3.03 6.75
CA ALA A 8 -2.04 3.07 5.43
C ALA A 8 -0.54 2.75 5.50
N THR A 9 0.16 3.27 6.51
CA THR A 9 1.57 2.98 6.76
C THR A 9 1.78 1.48 6.97
N SER A 10 0.97 0.84 7.82
CA SER A 10 1.05 -0.61 8.02
C SER A 10 0.85 -1.38 6.72
N LEU A 11 -0.16 -1.03 5.91
CA LEU A 11 -0.38 -1.68 4.61
C LEU A 11 0.79 -1.48 3.63
N LEU A 12 1.42 -0.29 3.63
CA LEU A 12 2.60 -0.04 2.80
C LEU A 12 3.79 -0.90 3.22
N VAL A 13 4.00 -1.07 4.53
CA VAL A 13 5.04 -1.96 5.08
C VAL A 13 4.75 -3.42 4.71
N ASP A 14 3.52 -3.89 4.90
CA ASP A 14 3.12 -5.26 4.54
C ASP A 14 3.31 -5.52 3.03
N ALA A 15 2.98 -4.55 2.18
CA ALA A 15 3.22 -4.64 0.74
C ALA A 15 4.71 -4.70 0.41
N ALA A 16 5.55 -3.94 1.11
CA ALA A 16 7.00 -4.01 0.92
C ALA A 16 7.55 -5.39 1.28
N GLU A 17 7.15 -5.96 2.42
CA GLU A 17 7.55 -7.32 2.83
C GLU A 17 7.10 -8.37 1.83
N PHE A 18 5.90 -8.23 1.28
CA PHE A 18 5.42 -9.08 0.19
C PHE A 18 6.32 -9.00 -1.05
N PHE A 19 6.69 -7.79 -1.49
CA PHE A 19 7.60 -7.63 -2.63
C PHE A 19 9.00 -8.17 -2.33
N ARG A 20 9.54 -8.01 -1.11
CA ARG A 20 10.81 -8.65 -0.70
C ARG A 20 10.73 -10.17 -0.83
N THR A 21 9.65 -10.75 -0.32
CA THR A 21 9.43 -12.20 -0.40
C THR A 21 9.36 -12.68 -1.85
N LEU A 22 8.65 -11.94 -2.72
CA LEU A 22 8.62 -12.25 -4.16
C LEU A 22 10.00 -12.12 -4.81
N ALA A 23 10.80 -11.12 -4.42
CA ALA A 23 12.14 -10.92 -4.93
C ALA A 23 13.07 -12.10 -4.61
N GLU A 24 12.97 -12.64 -3.40
CA GLU A 24 13.75 -13.81 -2.97
C GLU A 24 13.34 -15.10 -3.69
N GLN A 25 12.05 -15.22 -4.02
CA GLN A 25 11.51 -16.42 -4.68
C GLN A 25 11.62 -16.38 -6.21
N ASN A 26 11.86 -15.21 -6.80
CA ASN A 26 11.83 -15.00 -8.25
C ASN A 26 13.03 -14.17 -8.72
N GLU A 27 14.14 -14.86 -9.00
CA GLU A 27 15.41 -14.28 -9.44
C GLU A 27 15.26 -13.28 -10.62
N PRO A 28 14.52 -13.59 -11.71
CA PRO A 28 14.25 -12.63 -12.80
C PRO A 28 13.60 -11.32 -12.37
N LEU A 29 12.79 -11.33 -11.31
CA LEU A 29 12.06 -10.15 -10.82
C LEU A 29 12.73 -9.50 -9.61
N ARG A 30 13.83 -10.05 -9.10
CA ARG A 30 14.44 -9.66 -7.83
C ARG A 30 14.72 -8.16 -7.73
N GLU A 31 15.37 -7.59 -8.75
CA GLU A 31 15.74 -6.16 -8.76
C GLU A 31 14.49 -5.27 -8.73
N GLN A 32 13.55 -5.51 -9.65
CA GLN A 32 12.31 -4.75 -9.73
C GLN A 32 11.46 -4.85 -8.44
N MET A 33 11.33 -6.05 -7.86
CA MET A 33 10.57 -6.22 -6.63
C MET A 33 11.28 -5.61 -5.41
N THR A 34 12.62 -5.62 -5.40
CA THR A 34 13.42 -4.93 -4.38
C THR A 34 13.23 -3.42 -4.46
N GLU A 35 13.23 -2.85 -5.66
CA GLU A 35 12.96 -1.42 -5.88
C GLU A 35 11.55 -1.05 -5.43
N ASN A 36 10.54 -1.85 -5.79
CA ASN A 36 9.17 -1.65 -5.31
C ASN A 36 9.13 -1.65 -3.78
N ALA A 37 9.71 -2.65 -3.12
CA ALA A 37 9.73 -2.69 -1.65
C ALA A 37 10.36 -1.42 -1.04
N ASN A 38 11.49 -0.94 -1.58
CA ASN A 38 12.14 0.28 -1.13
C ASN A 38 11.24 1.52 -1.28
N VAL A 39 10.46 1.63 -2.36
CA VAL A 39 9.53 2.76 -2.59
C VAL A 39 8.41 2.75 -1.56
N PHE A 40 7.87 1.57 -1.26
CA PHE A 40 6.80 1.39 -0.27
C PHE A 40 7.27 1.72 1.14
N GLU A 41 8.45 1.22 1.54
CA GLU A 41 9.10 1.53 2.82
C GLU A 41 9.32 3.04 2.98
N GLN A 42 9.89 3.71 1.97
CA GLN A 42 10.12 5.16 2.01
C GLN A 42 8.80 5.95 2.13
N MET A 43 7.77 5.57 1.37
CA MET A 43 6.47 6.24 1.46
C MET A 43 5.83 6.03 2.83
N ALA A 44 5.93 4.83 3.40
CA ALA A 44 5.46 4.52 4.74
C ALA A 44 6.14 5.39 5.80
N GLU A 45 7.47 5.51 5.74
CA GLU A 45 8.24 6.35 6.66
C GLU A 45 7.85 7.83 6.58
N LEU A 46 7.72 8.36 5.36
CA LEU A 46 7.32 9.75 5.13
C LEU A 46 5.90 10.01 5.65
N LEU A 47 4.97 9.12 5.33
CA LEU A 47 3.57 9.24 5.72
C LEU A 47 3.40 9.17 7.24
N LEU A 48 4.08 8.23 7.90
CA LEU A 48 4.02 8.08 9.35
C LEU A 48 4.57 9.32 10.07
N LYS A 49 5.68 9.87 9.56
CA LYS A 49 6.34 11.02 10.16
C LYS A 49 5.52 12.32 10.01
N ASN A 50 4.90 12.52 8.86
CA ASN A 50 4.11 13.72 8.58
C ASN A 50 2.91 13.43 7.65
N PRO A 51 1.79 12.90 8.20
CA PRO A 51 0.64 12.49 7.40
C PRO A 51 0.00 13.62 6.56
N THR A 52 0.16 14.87 7.00
CA THR A 52 -0.39 16.06 6.32
C THR A 52 0.68 16.84 5.55
N GLY A 53 1.89 16.31 5.46
CA GLY A 53 2.99 16.93 4.72
C GLY A 53 2.81 16.85 3.22
N ASP A 54 3.72 17.50 2.51
CA ASP A 54 3.83 17.48 1.07
C ASP A 54 5.25 17.09 0.62
N LEU A 55 5.32 16.53 -0.58
CA LEU A 55 6.54 16.22 -1.31
C LEU A 55 6.39 16.84 -2.70
N ASP A 56 7.27 17.77 -3.04
CA ASP A 56 7.28 18.50 -4.31
C ASP A 56 5.91 19.12 -4.68
N GLY A 57 5.19 19.63 -3.68
CA GLY A 57 3.87 20.27 -3.85
C GLY A 57 2.69 19.29 -3.94
N ALA A 58 2.92 17.98 -3.83
CA ALA A 58 1.87 16.97 -3.71
C ALA A 58 1.73 16.48 -2.27
N LYS A 59 0.50 16.33 -1.78
CA LYS A 59 0.27 15.83 -0.41
C LYS A 59 0.74 14.39 -0.28
N LEU A 60 1.44 14.07 0.81
CA LEU A 60 1.88 12.70 1.10
C LEU A 60 0.71 11.71 1.17
N ALA A 61 -0.42 12.12 1.75
CA ALA A 61 -1.64 11.32 1.77
C ALA A 61 -2.17 10.98 0.36
N ASP A 62 -2.06 11.90 -0.61
CA ASP A 62 -2.47 11.67 -1.99
C ASP A 62 -1.50 10.75 -2.73
N LEU A 63 -0.18 10.92 -2.50
CA LEU A 63 0.86 10.07 -3.08
C LEU A 63 0.76 8.63 -2.55
N ALA A 64 0.68 8.46 -1.23
CA ALA A 64 0.51 7.16 -0.61
C ALA A 64 -0.83 6.50 -0.99
N GLY A 65 -1.92 7.27 -1.08
CA GLY A 65 -3.21 6.76 -1.52
C GLY A 65 -3.18 6.25 -2.96
N LYS A 66 -2.48 6.95 -3.86
CA LYS A 66 -2.26 6.46 -5.24
C LYS A 66 -1.43 5.18 -5.26
N LEU A 67 -0.33 5.14 -4.50
CA LEU A 67 0.52 3.95 -4.41
C LEU A 67 -0.25 2.71 -3.93
N LEU A 68 -1.11 2.86 -2.91
CA LEU A 68 -1.98 1.79 -2.44
C LEU A 68 -3.00 1.32 -3.50
N LYS A 69 -3.56 2.24 -4.30
CA LYS A 69 -4.47 1.90 -5.41
C LYS A 69 -3.74 1.17 -6.54
N ASP A 70 -2.49 1.53 -6.80
CA ASP A 70 -1.64 0.84 -7.77
C ASP A 70 -1.33 -0.59 -7.29
N SER A 71 -1.07 -0.79 -5.98
CA SER A 71 -0.96 -2.15 -5.39
C SER A 71 -2.23 -2.96 -5.53
N ALA A 72 -3.39 -2.36 -5.28
CA ALA A 72 -4.67 -3.03 -5.45
C ALA A 72 -4.87 -3.51 -6.90
N THR A 73 -4.41 -2.72 -7.88
CA THR A 73 -4.42 -3.10 -9.29
C THR A 73 -3.51 -4.30 -9.53
N PHE A 74 -2.30 -4.31 -8.98
CA PHE A 74 -1.40 -5.47 -9.03
C PHE A 74 -2.05 -6.73 -8.44
N PHE A 75 -2.67 -6.64 -7.26
CA PHE A 75 -3.34 -7.79 -6.64
C PHE A 75 -4.51 -8.30 -7.47
N ASN A 76 -5.28 -7.41 -8.10
CA ASN A 76 -6.34 -7.81 -9.03
C ASN A 76 -5.78 -8.56 -10.25
N THR A 77 -4.68 -8.07 -10.84
CA THR A 77 -4.02 -8.78 -11.94
C THR A 77 -3.49 -10.15 -11.51
N LEU A 78 -2.89 -10.25 -10.32
CA LEU A 78 -2.43 -11.52 -9.77
C LEU A 78 -3.60 -12.48 -9.50
N ALA A 79 -4.73 -11.96 -9.02
CA ALA A 79 -5.96 -12.72 -8.80
C ALA A 79 -6.49 -13.34 -10.10
N GLU A 80 -6.54 -12.57 -11.18
CA GLU A 80 -7.00 -13.02 -12.50
C GLU A 80 -6.15 -14.17 -13.06
N GLN A 81 -4.86 -14.20 -12.71
CA GLN A 81 -3.91 -15.21 -13.19
C GLN A 81 -3.80 -16.42 -12.25
N ASN A 82 -4.40 -16.38 -11.05
CA ASN A 82 -4.19 -17.40 -10.02
C ASN A 82 -5.50 -17.73 -9.26
N GLU A 83 -6.27 -18.68 -9.78
CA GLU A 83 -7.56 -19.14 -9.24
C GLU A 83 -7.52 -19.50 -7.73
N PRO A 84 -6.56 -20.32 -7.24
CA PRO A 84 -6.48 -20.68 -5.82
C PRO A 84 -6.45 -19.49 -4.84
N ILE A 85 -5.78 -18.40 -5.21
CA ILE A 85 -5.63 -17.22 -4.34
C ILE A 85 -6.52 -16.05 -4.78
N ARG A 86 -7.29 -16.19 -5.86
CA ARG A 86 -8.09 -15.12 -6.47
C ARG A 86 -8.93 -14.36 -5.46
N LYS A 87 -9.72 -15.08 -4.66
CA LYS A 87 -10.61 -14.48 -3.67
C LYS A 87 -9.83 -13.66 -2.63
N MET A 88 -8.76 -14.24 -2.08
CA MET A 88 -7.90 -13.57 -1.09
C MET A 88 -7.27 -12.31 -1.67
N MET A 89 -6.76 -12.36 -2.91
CA MET A 89 -6.16 -11.20 -3.57
C MET A 89 -7.17 -10.10 -3.87
N MET A 90 -8.39 -10.44 -4.29
CA MET A 90 -9.48 -9.46 -4.48
C MET A 90 -9.91 -8.81 -3.16
N GLU A 91 -9.99 -9.58 -2.08
CA GLU A 91 -10.27 -9.05 -0.74
C GLU A 91 -9.17 -8.09 -0.28
N ASN A 92 -7.89 -8.44 -0.45
CA ASN A 92 -6.77 -7.56 -0.15
C ASN A 92 -6.83 -6.26 -0.98
N ALA A 93 -7.06 -6.37 -2.29
CA ALA A 93 -7.20 -5.20 -3.16
C ALA A 93 -8.31 -4.25 -2.68
N SER A 94 -9.45 -4.80 -2.23
CA SER A 94 -10.57 -4.00 -1.72
C SER A 94 -10.20 -3.24 -0.44
N VAL A 95 -9.42 -3.84 0.46
CA VAL A 95 -8.92 -3.19 1.69
C VAL A 95 -7.99 -2.04 1.33
N TYR A 96 -7.04 -2.26 0.42
CA TYR A 96 -6.09 -1.24 -0.02
C TYR A 96 -6.81 -0.02 -0.61
N ILE A 97 -7.80 -0.25 -1.49
CA ILE A 97 -8.62 0.83 -2.08
C ILE A 97 -9.35 1.61 -1.00
N LYS A 98 -10.01 0.92 -0.06
CA LYS A 98 -10.76 1.56 1.02
C LYS A 98 -9.87 2.43 1.90
N ILE A 99 -8.70 1.92 2.28
CA ILE A 99 -7.76 2.69 3.12
C ILE A 99 -7.16 3.86 2.35
N ALA A 100 -6.85 3.68 1.07
CA ALA A 100 -6.42 4.78 0.20
C ALA A 100 -7.46 5.91 0.15
N ASP A 101 -8.74 5.60 -0.05
CA ASP A 101 -9.81 6.60 -0.09
C ASP A 101 -9.96 7.35 1.23
N LEU A 102 -9.87 6.63 2.36
CA LEU A 102 -9.91 7.23 3.70
C LEU A 102 -8.71 8.13 3.96
N LEU A 103 -7.51 7.68 3.57
CA LEU A 103 -6.26 8.41 3.70
C LEU A 103 -6.31 9.74 2.93
N MET A 104 -6.69 9.69 1.66
CA MET A 104 -6.76 10.87 0.79
C MET A 104 -7.81 11.88 1.29
N LYS A 105 -8.89 11.39 1.92
CA LYS A 105 -9.95 12.23 2.46
C LYS A 105 -9.56 12.92 3.77
N ASN A 106 -9.00 12.16 4.70
CA ASN A 106 -8.60 12.67 6.01
C ASN A 106 -7.51 11.77 6.60
N PRO A 107 -6.21 12.09 6.43
CA PRO A 107 -5.14 11.21 6.90
C PRO A 107 -5.10 11.06 8.42
N LEU A 108 -5.62 12.03 9.18
CA LEU A 108 -5.70 12.01 10.64
C LEU A 108 -7.05 11.47 11.16
N GLY A 109 -7.94 11.03 10.28
CA GLY A 109 -9.22 10.43 10.67
C GLY A 109 -9.01 9.10 11.38
N GLU A 110 -9.76 8.82 12.43
CA GLU A 110 -9.71 7.55 13.16
C GLU A 110 -10.60 6.48 12.51
N ILE A 111 -10.13 5.23 12.50
CA ILE A 111 -10.95 4.08 12.11
C ILE A 111 -11.95 3.79 13.23
N ASN A 112 -13.21 4.21 13.06
CA ASN A 112 -14.29 3.81 13.96
C ASN A 112 -14.81 2.43 13.53
N ALA A 113 -14.63 1.43 14.39
CA ALA A 113 -15.39 0.18 14.30
C ALA A 113 -16.80 0.43 14.86
N SER A 114 -17.73 0.82 14.00
CA SER A 114 -19.18 0.84 14.31
C SER A 114 -19.84 -0.45 13.85
#